data_AF-C8VWR2-F1
#
_entry.id   AF-C8VWR2-F1
#
_cell.length_a   1.000
_cell.length_b   1.000
_cell.length_c   1.000
_cell.angle_alpha   90.00
_cell.angle_beta   90.00
_cell.angle_gamma   90.00
#
_symmetry.space_group_name_H-M   'P 1'
#
loop_
_entity.id
_entity.type
_entity.pdbx_description
1 polymer ?
#
loop_
_entity_poly.entity_id
_entity_poly.type
_entity_poly.pdbx_seq_one_letter_code
_entity_poly.pdbx_strand_id
1 'polypeptide(L)' 'MACALSVKESVYGALLKLACKRCIAVIEEYFTEDEKLYNGFLVRYENQDCYIIILNKYRTIEQKIFTLAHELGHYALHI' A
#
# COMPACT_ATOMS: atom_id res chain seq x y z
N MET A 1 8.25 -28.33 -1.67
CA MET A 1 8.64 -27.73 -2.96
C MET A 1 8.14 -26.29 -2.95
N ALA A 2 9.02 -25.31 -2.72
CA ALA A 2 8.62 -23.91 -2.66
C ALA A 2 8.58 -23.35 -4.09
N CYS A 3 7.41 -22.91 -4.54
CA CYS A 3 7.29 -22.18 -5.80
C CYS A 3 7.96 -20.81 -5.61
N ALA A 4 8.90 -20.44 -6.49
CA ALA A 4 9.53 -19.14 -6.44
C ALA A 4 8.47 -18.06 -6.71
N LEU A 5 8.39 -17.05 -5.83
CA LEU A 5 7.52 -15.90 -6.04
C LEU A 5 7.90 -15.20 -7.35
N SER A 6 6.89 -14.69 -8.05
CA SER A 6 7.14 -13.82 -9.20
C SER A 6 7.89 -12.56 -8.77
N VAL A 7 8.54 -11.89 -9.74
CA VAL A 7 9.20 -10.59 -9.50
C VAL A 7 8.22 -9.59 -8.91
N LYS A 8 6.97 -9.58 -9.41
CA LYS A 8 5.91 -8.66 -8.94
C LYS A 8 5.57 -8.90 -7.48
N GLU A 9 5.36 -10.15 -7.08
CA GLU A 9 5.10 -10.51 -5.68
C GLU A 9 6.30 -10.19 -4.78
N SER A 10 7.52 -10.37 -5.29
CA SER A 10 8.75 -10.03 -4.55
C SER A 10 8.86 -8.52 -4.31
N VAL A 11 8.56 -7.69 -5.32
CA VAL A 11 8.56 -6.22 -5.20
C VAL A 11 7.44 -5.77 -4.25
N TYR A 12 6.24 -6.31 -4.40
CA TYR A 12 5.12 -5.99 -3.51
C TYR A 12 5.45 -6.33 -2.05
N GLY A 13 5.99 -7.53 -1.80
CA GLY A 13 6.45 -7.95 -0.48
C GLY A 13 7.58 -7.09 0.09
N ALA A 14 8.49 -6.59 -0.75
CA ALA A 14 9.53 -5.66 -0.32
C ALA A 14 8.96 -4.30 0.12
N LEU A 15 7.98 -3.77 -0.59
CA LEU A 15 7.28 -2.53 -0.22
C LEU A 15 6.46 -2.70 1.07
N LEU A 16 5.78 -3.83 1.26
CA LEU A 16 5.08 -4.14 2.51
C LEU A 16 6.05 -4.20 3.70
N LYS A 17 7.23 -4.82 3.51
CA LYS A 17 8.30 -4.82 4.52
C LYS A 17 8.81 -3.41 4.83
N LEU A 18 8.92 -2.55 3.82
CA LEU A 18 9.30 -1.15 4.02
C LEU A 18 8.25 -0.37 4.81
N ALA A 19 6.96 -0.54 4.51
CA ALA A 19 5.86 0.06 5.26
C ALA A 19 5.90 -0.38 6.74
N CYS A 20 6.06 -1.69 6.99
CA CYS A 20 6.19 -2.25 8.33
C CYS A 20 7.37 -1.65 9.11
N LYS A 21 8.54 -1.50 8.48
CA LYS A 21 9.72 -0.85 9.10
C LYS A 21 9.48 0.62 9.49
N ARG A 22 8.52 1.28 8.85
CA ARG A 22 8.12 2.67 9.14
C ARG A 22 6.89 2.75 10.04
N CYS A 23 6.45 1.64 10.61
CA CYS A 23 5.23 1.56 11.41
C CYS A 23 3.98 2.04 10.68
N ILE A 24 3.92 1.83 9.36
CA ILE A 24 2.76 2.16 8.51
C ILE A 24 1.99 0.87 8.26
N ALA A 25 0.71 0.84 8.64
CA ALA A 25 -0.17 -0.28 8.33
C ALA A 25 -0.58 -0.24 6.85
N VAL A 26 -0.68 -1.40 6.20
CA VAL A 26 -1.17 -1.50 4.83
C VAL A 26 -2.36 -2.45 4.81
N ILE A 27 -3.49 -1.99 4.32
CA ILE A 27 -4.72 -2.78 4.20
C ILE A 27 -5.22 -2.78 2.76
N GLU A 28 -5.83 -3.89 2.32
CA GLU A 28 -6.48 -3.99 1.01
C GLU A 28 -7.99 -4.10 1.19
N GLU A 29 -8.73 -3.12 0.68
CA GLU A 29 -10.20 -3.05 0.84
C GLU A 29 -10.94 -2.92 -0.50
N TYR A 30 -12.18 -3.39 -0.53
CA TYR A 30 -13.06 -3.18 -1.67
C TYR A 30 -13.64 -1.77 -1.58
N PHE A 31 -13.23 -0.92 -2.52
CA PHE A 31 -13.70 0.46 -2.57
C PHE A 31 -15.14 0.50 -3.09
N THR A 32 -15.94 1.46 -2.64
CA THR A 32 -17.31 1.65 -3.14
C THR A 32 -17.29 2.01 -4.63
N GLU A 33 -18.45 1.95 -5.31
CA GLU A 33 -18.55 2.33 -6.74
C GLU A 33 -17.99 3.74 -7.00
N ASP A 34 -18.26 4.69 -6.11
CA ASP A 34 -17.79 6.07 -6.21
C ASP A 34 -16.27 6.20 -6.01
N GLU A 35 -15.69 5.27 -5.23
CA GLU A 35 -14.27 5.26 -4.90
C GLU A 35 -13.45 4.37 -5.83
N LYS A 36 -14.09 3.61 -6.73
CA LYS A 36 -13.40 2.70 -7.67
C LYS A 36 -12.36 3.37 -8.53
N LEU A 37 -12.40 4.69 -8.70
CA LEU A 37 -11.38 5.44 -9.45
C LEU A 37 -10.06 5.52 -8.70
N TYR A 38 -10.08 5.49 -7.36
CA TYR A 38 -8.87 5.52 -6.55
C TYR A 38 -8.15 4.17 -6.55
N ASN A 39 -6.82 4.22 -6.63
CA ASN A 39 -5.99 3.01 -6.49
C ASN A 39 -5.64 2.72 -5.03
N GLY A 40 -5.71 3.74 -4.19
CA GLY A 40 -5.40 3.72 -2.77
C GLY A 40 -5.03 5.12 -2.30
N PHE A 41 -4.81 5.28 -1.00
CA PHE A 41 -4.43 6.54 -0.38
C PHE A 41 -3.80 6.31 1.00
N LEU A 42 -2.95 7.24 1.43
CA LEU A 42 -2.41 7.30 2.78
C LEU A 42 -3.30 8.16 3.68
N VAL A 43 -3.60 7.64 4.88
CA VAL A 43 -4.38 8.34 5.92
C VAL A 43 -3.60 8.35 7.23
N ARG A 44 -3.66 9.47 7.95
CA ARG A 44 -3.22 9.55 9.34
C ARG A 44 -4.39 9.17 10.25
N TYR A 45 -4.17 8.26 11.19
CA TYR A 45 -5.17 7.92 12.19
C TYR A 45 -5.26 9.06 13.22
N GLU A 46 -6.44 9.62 13.43
CA GLU A 46 -6.63 10.80 14.28
C GLU A 46 -6.08 10.56 15.70
N ASN A 47 -5.41 11.59 16.25
CA ASN A 47 -4.77 11.60 17.56
C ASN A 47 -3.65 10.55 17.78
N GLN A 48 -3.15 9.93 16.71
CA GLN A 48 -1.98 9.06 16.76
C GLN A 48 -0.98 9.43 15.66
N ASP A 49 0.31 9.27 15.92
CA ASP A 49 1.36 9.29 14.89
C ASP A 49 1.40 7.97 14.13
N CYS A 50 0.22 7.45 13.79
CA CYS A 50 0.01 6.20 13.10
C CYS A 50 -0.57 6.47 11.72
N TYR A 51 0.00 5.79 10.72
CA TYR A 51 -0.30 6.00 9.32
C TYR A 51 -0.77 4.68 8.72
N ILE A 52 -1.79 4.76 7.86
CA ILE A 52 -2.39 3.61 7.21
C ILE A 52 -2.43 3.90 5.71
N ILE A 53 -1.90 2.98 4.91
CA ILE A 53 -2.08 2.96 3.46
C ILE A 53 -3.22 2.00 3.16
N ILE A 54 -4.27 2.52 2.54
CA ILE A 54 -5.43 1.74 2.10
C ILE A 54 -5.28 1.53 0.60
N LEU A 55 -5.20 0.28 0.14
CA LEU A 55 -5.12 -0.09 -1.27
C LEU A 55 -6.46 -0.65 -1.77
N ASN A 56 -6.84 -0.26 -2.97
CA ASN A 56 -8.05 -0.78 -3.60
C ASN A 56 -7.82 -2.23 -4.07
N LYS A 57 -8.59 -3.16 -3.51
CA LYS A 57 -8.45 -4.60 -3.74
C LYS A 57 -8.79 -5.02 -5.17
N TYR A 58 -9.61 -4.25 -5.89
CA TYR A 58 -9.93 -4.49 -7.31
C TYR A 58 -8.75 -4.25 -8.26
N ARG A 59 -7.67 -3.61 -7.78
CA ARG A 59 -6.52 -3.26 -8.62
C ARG A 59 -5.58 -4.42 -8.82
N THR A 60 -4.90 -4.42 -9.97
CA THR A 60 -3.86 -5.40 -10.26
C THR A 60 -2.67 -5.22 -9.31
N ILE A 61 -1.83 -6.26 -9.20
CA ILE A 61 -0.63 -6.19 -8.35
C ILE A 61 0.31 -5.05 -8.76
N GLU A 62 0.43 -4.74 -10.07
CA GLU A 62 1.25 -3.64 -10.58
C GLU A 62 0.72 -2.28 -10.13
N GLN A 63 -0.60 -2.10 -10.18
CA GLN A 63 -1.25 -0.88 -9.70
C GLN A 63 -1.09 -0.72 -8.19
N LYS A 64 -1.18 -1.82 -7.44
CA LYS A 64 -0.93 -1.84 -5.99
C LYS A 64 0.54 -1.52 -5.67
N ILE A 65 1.49 -2.10 -6.39
CA ILE A 65 2.93 -1.79 -6.27
C ILE A 65 3.17 -0.29 -6.50
N PHE A 66 2.63 0.26 -7.59
CA PHE A 66 2.80 1.68 -7.91
C PHE A 66 2.22 2.57 -6.82
N THR A 67 1.00 2.29 -6.38
CA THR A 67 0.30 3.07 -5.34
C THR A 67 1.04 2.97 -4.02
N LEU A 68 1.44 1.78 -3.59
CA LEU A 68 2.17 1.59 -2.35
C LEU A 68 3.52 2.31 -2.37
N ALA A 69 4.24 2.27 -3.50
CA ALA A 69 5.49 3.04 -3.66
C ALA A 69 5.24 4.56 -3.63
N HIS A 70 4.18 5.03 -4.28
CA HIS A 70 3.78 6.45 -4.28
C HIS A 70 3.50 6.95 -2.86
N GLU A 71 2.65 6.26 -2.11
CA GLU A 71 2.27 6.65 -0.74
C GLU A 71 3.45 6.54 0.24
N LEU A 72 4.31 5.51 0.10
CA LEU A 72 5.53 5.39 0.90
C LEU A 72 6.55 6.50 0.58
N GLY A 73 6.53 7.01 -0.65
CA GLY A 73 7.31 8.18 -1.06
C GLY A 73 6.73 9.46 -0.45
N HIS A 74 5.41 9.64 -0.53
CA HIS A 74 4.71 10.77 0.09
C HIS A 74 5.00 10.85 1.59
N TYR A 75 4.92 9.71 2.30
CA TYR A 75 5.32 9.63 3.71
C TYR A 75 6.76 10.09 3.92
N ALA A 76 7.73 9.54 3.17
CA ALA A 76 9.14 9.87 3.40
C ALA A 76 9.53 11.33 3.07
N LEU A 77 8.75 12.01 2.23
CA LEU A 77 9.07 13.36 1.75
C LEU A 77 8.30 14.47 2.46
N HIS A 78 7.12 14.17 2.99
CA HIS A 78 6.17 15.18 3.46
C HIS A 78 5.63 14.95 4.87
N ILE A 79 6.00 13.83 5.50
CA ILE A 79 5.55 13.43 6.84
C ILE A 79 6.77 13.08 7.70
#